data_AF-A0A6N9VG00-F1
#
_entry.id   AF-A0A6N9VG00-F1
#
_cell.length_a   1.000
_cell.length_b   1.000
_cell.length_c   1.000
_cell.angle_alpha   90.00
_cell.angle_beta   90.00
_cell.angle_gamma   90.00
#
_symmetry.space_group_name_H-M   'P 1'
#
loop_
_entity.id
_entity.type
_entity.pdbx_description
1 polymer ?
#
loop_
_entity_poly.entity_id
_entity_poly.type
_entity_poly.pdbx_seq_one_letter_code
_entity_poly.pdbx_strand_id
1 'polypeptide(L)'
;SAPLPIITICDLLGVPASDRDRFREWSDMMFRTSPDELESAVAARNALIGYLAAMVQERRAEPADDLLGVLIAARDNDDRLSERELVS
;
A
#
# COMPACT_ATOMS: atom_id res chain seq x y z
N SER A 1 1.02 10.54 -18.39
CA SER A 1 -0.21 9.73 -18.27
C SER A 1 0.17 8.38 -17.69
N ALA A 2 -0.33 8.03 -16.51
CA ALA A 2 -0.10 6.71 -15.92
C ALA A 2 -0.94 5.65 -16.64
N PRO A 3 -0.45 4.41 -16.82
CA PRO A 3 -1.27 3.33 -17.36
C PRO A 3 -2.44 3.03 -16.39
N LEU A 4 -3.64 2.78 -16.93
CA LEU A 4 -4.86 2.56 -16.16
C LEU A 4 -4.72 1.63 -14.92
N PRO A 5 -3.94 0.53 -14.96
CA PRO A 5 -3.81 -0.38 -13.83
C PRO A 5 -3.27 0.26 -12.54
N ILE A 6 -2.33 1.20 -12.62
CA ILE A 6 -1.74 1.78 -11.40
C ILE A 6 -2.68 2.78 -10.73
N ILE A 7 -3.49 3.49 -11.52
CA ILE A 7 -4.51 4.40 -11.01
C ILE A 7 -5.56 3.61 -10.23
N THR A 8 -6.01 2.48 -10.77
CA THR A 8 -6.97 1.59 -10.09
C THR A 8 -6.40 1.04 -8.78
N ILE A 9 -5.13 0.64 -8.75
CA ILE A 9 -4.49 0.18 -7.50
C ILE A 9 -4.41 1.31 -6.48
N CYS A 10 -4.06 2.53 -6.90
CA CYS A 10 -4.03 3.70 -6.03
C CYS A 10 -5.42 4.01 -5.45
N ASP A 11 -6.48 3.93 -6.27
CA ASP A 11 -7.86 4.12 -5.83
C ASP A 11 -8.26 3.08 -4.77
N LEU A 12 -7.97 1.80 -5.02
CA LEU A 12 -8.28 0.71 -4.09
C LEU A 12 -7.56 0.86 -2.74
N LEU A 13 -6.29 1.26 -2.76
CA LEU A 13 -5.48 1.46 -1.56
C LEU A 13 -5.81 2.76 -0.82
N GLY A 14 -6.64 3.64 -1.37
CA GLY A 14 -6.94 4.94 -0.78
C GLY A 14 -5.79 5.95 -0.87
N VAL A 15 -4.94 5.83 -1.90
CA VAL A 15 -3.85 6.78 -2.17
C VAL A 15 -4.44 8.12 -2.64
N PRO A 16 -4.13 9.25 -1.97
CA PRO A 16 -4.58 10.57 -2.39
C PRO A 16 -4.22 10.89 -3.85
N ALA A 17 -5.11 11.59 -4.54
CA ALA A 17 -4.89 11.94 -5.95
C ALA A 17 -3.60 12.73 -6.20
N SER A 18 -3.20 13.57 -5.24
CA SER A 18 -1.94 14.33 -5.27
C SER A 18 -0.68 13.46 -5.29
N ASP A 19 -0.78 12.23 -4.79
CA ASP A 19 0.36 11.36 -4.54
C ASP A 19 0.53 10.28 -5.62
N ARG A 20 -0.45 10.14 -6.52
CA ARG A 20 -0.47 9.08 -7.55
C ARG A 20 0.73 9.11 -8.48
N ASP A 21 1.19 10.30 -8.86
CA ASP A 21 2.38 10.42 -9.72
C ASP A 21 3.65 9.95 -9.00
N ARG A 22 3.81 10.33 -7.73
CA ARG A 22 4.94 9.89 -6.90
C ARG A 22 4.90 8.38 -6.63
N PHE A 23 3.72 7.84 -6.33
CA PHE A 23 3.52 6.40 -6.16
C PHE A 23 3.90 5.64 -7.43
N ARG A 24 3.51 6.17 -8.60
CA ARG A 24 3.89 5.60 -9.90
C ARG A 24 5.38 5.63 -10.13
N GLU A 25 6.04 6.74 -9.87
CA GLU A 25 7.48 6.87 -10.05
C GLU A 25 8.25 5.83 -9.22
N TRP A 26 7.88 5.65 -7.95
CA TRP A 26 8.50 4.59 -7.13
C TRP A 26 8.21 3.20 -7.66
N SER A 27 6.97 2.94 -8.09
CA SER A 27 6.55 1.65 -8.65
C SER A 27 7.27 1.33 -9.96
N ASP A 28 7.48 2.30 -10.84
CA ASP A 28 8.20 2.13 -12.10
C ASP A 28 9.70 1.91 -11.84
N MET A 29 10.28 2.62 -10.87
CA MET A 29 11.71 2.58 -10.55
C MET A 29 12.12 1.29 -9.84
N MET A 30 11.27 0.71 -9.00
CA MET A 30 11.63 -0.48 -8.22
C MET A 30 11.83 -1.75 -9.06
N PHE A 31 11.35 -1.79 -10.31
CA PHE A 31 11.56 -2.92 -11.24
C PHE A 31 12.81 -2.80 -12.10
N ARG A 32 13.58 -1.72 -11.95
CA ARG A 32 14.84 -1.54 -12.69
C ARG A 32 15.91 -2.47 -12.15
N THR A 33 16.59 -3.18 -13.05
CA THR A 33 17.54 -4.25 -12.70
C THR A 33 18.93 -4.04 -13.29
N SER A 34 19.18 -2.95 -14.01
CA SER A 34 20.51 -2.66 -14.49
C SER A 34 21.45 -2.31 -13.32
N PRO A 35 22.74 -2.67 -13.39
CA PRO A 35 23.67 -2.46 -12.29
C PRO A 35 23.81 -0.98 -11.86
N ASP A 36 23.69 -0.06 -12.80
CA ASP A 36 23.74 1.39 -12.59
C ASP A 36 22.47 1.98 -11.97
N GLU A 37 21.34 1.26 -12.07
CA GLU A 37 20.05 1.70 -11.53
C GLU A 37 19.69 1.04 -10.20
N LEU A 38 20.47 0.06 -9.74
CA LEU A 38 20.17 -0.74 -8.55
C LEU A 38 19.98 0.11 -7.29
N GLU A 39 20.81 1.13 -7.09
CA GLU A 39 20.69 2.04 -5.94
C GLU A 39 19.36 2.82 -5.98
N SER A 40 18.98 3.31 -7.16
CA SER A 40 17.73 4.03 -7.37
C SER A 40 16.52 3.12 -7.19
N ALA A 41 16.59 1.87 -7.64
CA ALA A 41 15.55 0.87 -7.43
C ALA A 41 15.35 0.55 -5.94
N VAL A 42 16.44 0.40 -5.18
CA VAL A 42 16.39 0.20 -3.72
C VAL A 42 15.80 1.43 -3.02
N ALA A 43 16.22 2.64 -3.39
CA ALA A 43 15.69 3.88 -2.82
C ALA A 43 14.18 4.03 -3.08
N ALA A 44 13.72 3.76 -4.31
CA ALA A 44 12.32 3.78 -4.68
C ALA A 44 11.49 2.74 -3.91
N ARG A 45 12.01 1.52 -3.77
CA ARG A 45 11.37 0.47 -2.97
C ARG A 45 11.22 0.91 -1.51
N ASN A 46 12.26 1.49 -0.91
CA ASN A 46 12.22 1.95 0.47
C ASN A 46 11.23 3.11 0.65
N ALA A 47 11.17 4.04 -0.31
CA ALA A 47 10.20 5.13 -0.29
C ALA A 47 8.76 4.62 -0.39
N LEU A 48 8.49 3.65 -1.27
CA LEU A 48 7.17 3.04 -1.41
C LEU A 48 6.74 2.30 -0.13
N ILE A 49 7.64 1.52 0.48
CA ILE A 49 7.38 0.83 1.74
C ILE A 49 7.10 1.82 2.87
N GLY A 50 7.91 2.88 2.98
CA GLY A 50 7.72 3.92 3.99
C GLY A 50 6.38 4.64 3.83
N TYR A 51 5.98 4.93 2.60
CA TYR A 51 4.69 5.53 2.30
C TYR A 51 3.51 4.64 2.70
N LEU A 52 3.52 3.36 2.29
CA LEU A 52 2.48 2.40 2.66
C LEU A 52 2.41 2.19 4.18
N ALA A 53 3.57 2.16 4.87
CA ALA A 53 3.60 2.06 6.32
C ALA A 53 2.95 3.27 7.00
N ALA A 54 3.17 4.49 6.49
CA ALA A 54 2.52 5.70 6.97
C ALA A 54 1.00 5.63 6.78
N MET A 55 0.54 5.22 5.60
CA MET A 55 -0.90 5.02 5.33
C MET A 55 -1.52 4.02 6.31
N VAL A 56 -0.83 2.92 6.63
CA VAL A 56 -1.31 1.95 7.62
C VAL A 56 -1.44 2.59 9.01
N GLN A 57 -0.51 3.43 9.44
CA GLN A 57 -0.63 4.13 10.73
C GLN A 57 -1.79 5.14 10.72
N GLU A 58 -1.98 5.87 9.64
CA GLU A 58 -3.11 6.77 9.47
C GLU A 58 -4.43 6.01 9.59
N ARG A 59 -4.58 4.86 8.91
CA ARG A 59 -5.80 4.05 8.96
C ARG A 59 -6.06 3.36 10.30
N ARG A 60 -5.01 3.13 11.09
CA ARG A 60 -5.17 2.67 12.49
C ARG A 60 -5.69 3.77 13.40
N ALA A 61 -5.26 5.01 13.17
CA ALA A 61 -5.72 6.16 13.94
C ALA A 61 -7.12 6.62 13.50
N GLU A 62 -7.38 6.60 12.20
CA GLU A 62 -8.63 7.01 11.56
C GLU A 62 -9.04 5.95 10.51
N PRO A 63 -9.87 4.97 10.89
CA PRO A 63 -10.33 3.93 10.00
C PRO A 63 -11.03 4.47 8.75
N ALA A 64 -10.73 3.90 7.59
CA ALA A 64 -11.35 4.23 6.31
C ALA A 64 -11.90 2.97 5.62
N ASP A 65 -12.86 3.15 4.71
CA ASP A 65 -13.49 2.07 3.95
C ASP A 65 -12.76 1.76 2.63
N ASP A 66 -11.43 1.85 2.66
CA ASP A 66 -10.56 1.45 1.55
C ASP A 66 -9.93 0.07 1.81
N LEU A 67 -9.22 -0.48 0.81
CA LEU A 67 -8.63 -1.81 0.93
C LEU A 67 -7.68 -1.92 2.13
N LEU A 68 -6.93 -0.86 2.45
CA LEU A 68 -6.02 -0.86 3.60
C LEU A 68 -6.79 -0.90 4.91
N GLY A 69 -7.83 -0.09 5.06
CA GLY A 69 -8.71 -0.12 6.23
C GLY A 69 -9.39 -1.48 6.43
N VAL A 70 -9.89 -2.08 5.36
CA VAL A 70 -10.49 -3.43 5.40
C VAL A 70 -9.46 -4.49 5.85
N LEU A 71 -8.24 -4.47 5.30
CA LEU A 71 -7.19 -5.42 5.66
C LEU A 71 -6.71 -5.25 7.10
N ILE A 72 -6.60 -4.01 7.58
CA ILE A 72 -6.23 -3.70 8.97
C ILE A 72 -7.33 -4.20 9.92
N ALA A 73 -8.60 -3.87 9.64
CA ALA A 73 -9.72 -4.31 10.46
C ALA A 73 -9.85 -5.84 10.48
N ALA A 74 -9.64 -6.51 9.33
CA ALA A 74 -9.63 -7.96 9.26
C ALA A 74 -8.52 -8.55 10.14
N ARG A 75 -7.30 -7.99 10.12
CA ARG A 75 -6.19 -8.47 10.95
C ARG A 75 -6.44 -8.27 12.45
N ASP A 76 -6.94 -7.10 12.83
CA ASP A 76 -7.22 -6.78 14.23
C ASP A 76 -8.43 -7.56 14.78
N ASN A 77 -9.37 -7.94 13.90
CA ASN A 77 -10.48 -8.83 14.24
C ASN A 77 -10.10 -10.32 14.22
N ASP A 78 -9.15 -10.76 13.39
CA ASP A 78 -8.65 -12.15 13.36
C ASP A 78 -7.80 -12.47 14.60
N ASP A 79 -7.18 -11.45 15.22
CA ASP A 79 -6.62 -11.54 16.59
C ASP A 79 -7.72 -11.57 17.69
N ARG A 80 -9.00 -11.39 17.33
CA ARG A 80 -10.15 -11.34 18.25
C ARG A 80 -11.24 -12.38 17.96
N LEU A 81 -11.18 -13.10 16.84
CA LEU A 81 -12.07 -14.21 16.54
C LEU A 81 -11.64 -15.40 17.39
N SER A 82 -12.44 -15.75 18.39
CA SER A 82 -12.18 -16.95 19.17
C SER A 82 -12.40 -18.19 18.29
N GLU A 83 -11.73 -19.31 18.56
CA GLU A 83 -11.90 -20.58 17.81
C GLU A 83 -13.36 -21.02 17.60
N ARG A 84 -14.29 -20.51 18.43
CA ARG A 84 -15.74 -20.74 18.30
C ARG A 84 -16.40 -20.06 17.10
N GLU A 85 -15.83 -18.99 16.56
CA GLU A 85 -16.46 -18.22 15.47
C GLU A 85 -16.03 -18.72 14.08
N LEU A 86 -14.93 -19.48 13.98
CA LEU A 86 -14.41 -20.03 12.72
C LEU A 86 -15.11 -21.33 12.25
N VAL A 87 -16.02 -21.90 13.05
CA VAL A 87 -16.68 -23.20 12.77
C VAL A 87 -18.22 -23.09 12.80
N SER A 88 -18.78 -21.89 12.63
CA SER A 88 -20.23 -21.68 12.54
C SER A 88 -20.71 -21.42 11.12
#